data_AF-A0A968NYV5-F1
#
_entry.id   AF-A0A968NYV5-F1
#
_cell.length_a   1.000
_cell.length_b   1.000
_cell.length_c   1.000
_cell.angle_alpha   90.00
_cell.angle_beta   90.00
_cell.angle_gamma   90.00
#
_symmetry.space_group_name_H-M   'P 1'
#
loop_
_entity.id
_entity.type
_entity.pdbx_description
1 polymer ?
#
loop_
_entity_poly.entity_id
_entity_poly.type
_entity_poly.pdbx_seq_one_letter_code
_entity_poly.pdbx_strand_id
1 'polypeptide(L)'
;MSVNPSFNYLGRVSYATALSLQERRRGEILAFESDPVVTMGVRAGAEDLKRPESFLRAQGFDLLRVDRGGQATLHAPGQLVIFPALDVSSWGAARAWIGHLVGVTQACARELGQEFAVEAGGAWPLFR
;
A
#
# COMPACT_ATOMS: atom_id res chain seq x y z
N MET A 1 24.17 -12.86 0.67
CA MET A 1 23.31 -13.82 1.39
C MET A 1 21.88 -13.57 0.94
N SER A 2 21.20 -14.57 0.40
CA SER A 2 19.77 -14.44 0.08
C SER A 2 19.01 -14.57 1.40
N VAL A 3 18.57 -13.44 1.95
CA VAL A 3 17.61 -13.44 3.06
C VAL A 3 16.25 -13.79 2.48
N ASN A 4 15.66 -14.88 2.97
CA ASN A 4 14.28 -15.22 2.66
C ASN A 4 13.40 -14.40 3.62
N PRO A 5 12.73 -13.33 3.18
CA PRO A 5 12.03 -12.45 4.10
C PRO A 5 10.83 -13.19 4.72
N SER A 6 10.64 -13.02 6.04
CA SER A 6 9.47 -13.57 6.71
C SER A 6 8.22 -12.77 6.35
N PHE A 7 7.14 -13.49 6.05
CA PHE A 7 5.81 -12.91 5.83
C PHE A 7 4.99 -12.95 7.12
N ASN A 8 4.43 -11.81 7.53
CA ASN A 8 3.67 -11.68 8.77
C ASN A 8 2.33 -11.00 8.51
N TYR A 9 1.23 -11.73 8.70
CA TYR A 9 -0.10 -11.15 8.71
C TYR A 9 -0.46 -10.65 10.11
N LEU A 10 -0.69 -9.35 10.24
CA LEU A 10 -0.96 -8.66 11.50
C LEU A 10 -2.45 -8.62 11.85
N GLY A 11 -3.33 -9.14 10.99
CA GLY A 11 -4.77 -8.97 11.09
C GLY A 11 -5.18 -7.53 10.78
N ARG A 12 -6.15 -7.02 11.54
CA ARG A 12 -6.65 -5.64 11.42
C ARG A 12 -5.94 -4.73 12.42
N VAL A 13 -5.23 -3.73 11.92
CA VAL A 13 -4.51 -2.74 12.72
C VAL A 13 -4.64 -1.35 12.09
N SER A 14 -4.49 -0.28 12.88
CA SER A 14 -4.44 1.07 12.32
C SER A 14 -3.27 1.21 11.34
N TYR A 15 -3.43 2.03 10.31
CA TYR A 15 -2.35 2.30 9.36
C TYR A 15 -1.11 2.91 10.04
N ALA A 16 -1.32 3.76 11.05
CA ALA A 16 -0.22 4.35 11.83
C ALA A 16 0.57 3.29 12.61
N THR A 17 -0.11 2.28 13.16
CA THR A 17 0.54 1.13 13.80
C THR A 17 1.36 0.34 12.79
N ALA A 18 0.78 0.01 11.63
CA ALA A 18 1.50 -0.72 10.59
C ALA A 18 2.72 0.05 10.07
N LEU A 19 2.62 1.37 9.89
CA LEU A 19 3.73 2.25 9.49
C LEU A 19 4.85 2.22 10.53
N SER A 20 4.51 2.33 11.82
CA SER A 20 5.48 2.25 12.92
C SER A 20 6.19 0.89 12.97
N LEU A 21 5.46 -0.19 12.66
CA LEU A 21 6.03 -1.55 12.60
C LEU A 21 6.95 -1.72 11.39
N GLN A 22 6.60 -1.16 10.24
CA GLN A 22 7.42 -1.19 9.02
C GLN A 22 8.84 -0.65 9.27
N GLU A 23 8.94 0.46 10.01
CA GLU A 23 10.23 1.07 10.35
C GLU A 23 11.08 0.20 11.28
N ARG A 24 10.43 -0.50 12.22
CA ARG A 24 11.08 -1.31 13.27
C ARG A 24 11.42 -2.73 12.81
N ARG A 25 10.66 -3.28 11.88
CA ARG A 25 10.73 -4.68 11.41
C ARG A 25 11.30 -4.77 10.00
N ARG A 26 12.43 -4.09 9.76
CA ARG A 26 13.15 -4.17 8.48
C ARG A 26 13.61 -5.61 8.23
N GLY A 27 13.51 -6.05 6.97
CA GLY A 27 13.76 -7.43 6.55
C GLY A 27 12.50 -8.30 6.50
N GLU A 28 11.34 -7.78 6.89
CA GLU A 28 10.06 -8.51 6.89
C GLU A 28 9.08 -7.97 5.85
N ILE A 29 8.14 -8.82 5.45
CA ILE A 29 6.94 -8.43 4.70
C ILE A 29 5.77 -8.41 5.69
N LEU A 30 5.20 -7.24 5.91
CA LEU A 30 4.04 -7.06 6.79
C LEU A 30 2.78 -6.98 5.93
N ALA A 31 1.77 -7.76 6.27
CA ALA A 31 0.46 -7.74 5.63
C ALA A 31 -0.62 -7.45 6.67
N PHE A 32 -1.60 -6.63 6.32
CA PHE A 32 -2.64 -6.21 7.26
C PHE A 32 -3.88 -5.66 6.53
N GLU A 33 -4.97 -5.49 7.26
CA GLU A 33 -6.10 -4.66 6.86
C GLU A 33 -6.16 -3.43 7.75
N SER A 34 -6.50 -2.28 7.17
CA SER A 34 -6.58 -1.02 7.90
C SER A 34 -8.02 -0.68 8.28
N ASP A 35 -8.18 -0.01 9.42
CA ASP A 35 -9.36 0.84 9.65
C ASP A 35 -9.45 1.93 8.56
N PRO A 36 -10.66 2.50 8.31
CA PRO A 36 -10.85 3.52 7.28
C PRO A 36 -9.90 4.72 7.44
N VAL A 37 -9.03 4.92 6.46
CA VAL A 37 -8.02 5.98 6.48
C VAL A 37 -7.71 6.48 5.08
N VAL A 38 -7.60 7.80 4.93
CA VAL A 38 -7.00 8.42 3.76
C VAL A 38 -5.54 8.72 4.05
N THR A 39 -4.63 8.16 3.26
CA THR A 39 -3.21 8.46 3.36
C THR A 39 -2.80 9.41 2.26
N MET A 40 -2.10 10.48 2.63
CA MET A 40 -1.64 11.56 1.76
C MET A 40 -0.15 11.34 1.48
N GLY A 41 0.17 10.85 0.27
CA GLY A 41 1.55 10.66 -0.18
C GLY A 41 2.27 11.97 -0.48
N VAL A 42 3.53 11.87 -0.92
CA VAL A 42 4.39 13.05 -1.18
C VAL A 42 3.86 13.98 -2.27
N ARG A 43 3.06 13.47 -3.22
CA ARG A 43 2.42 14.28 -4.28
C ARG A 43 0.97 14.63 -3.95
N ALA A 44 0.51 14.32 -2.73
CA ALA A 44 -0.88 14.54 -2.38
C ALA A 44 -1.15 15.99 -2.01
N GLY A 45 -2.27 16.50 -2.52
CA GLY A 45 -2.78 17.84 -2.26
C GLY A 45 -4.25 17.83 -1.84
N ALA A 46 -4.78 19.00 -1.46
CA ALA A 46 -6.18 19.13 -1.03
C ALA A 46 -7.16 18.74 -2.15
N GLU A 47 -6.75 18.92 -3.41
CA GLU A 47 -7.48 18.56 -4.62
C GLU A 47 -7.74 17.05 -4.78
N ASP A 48 -6.93 16.20 -4.14
CA ASP A 48 -7.17 14.76 -4.15
C ASP A 48 -8.37 14.37 -3.26
N LEU A 49 -8.78 15.25 -2.34
CA LEU A 49 -9.88 15.00 -1.42
C LEU A 49 -11.21 15.46 -2.03
N LYS A 50 -12.12 14.51 -2.23
CA LYS A 50 -13.49 14.81 -2.71
C LYS A 50 -14.32 15.63 -1.72
N ARG A 51 -13.91 15.70 -0.46
CA ARG A 51 -14.57 16.42 0.64
C ARG A 51 -13.52 17.02 1.57
N PRO A 52 -13.82 18.11 2.29
CA PRO A 52 -12.89 18.70 3.25
C PRO A 52 -12.43 17.70 4.32
N GLU A 53 -11.19 17.85 4.81
CA GLU A 53 -10.64 16.98 5.86
C GLU A 53 -11.54 16.88 7.10
N SER A 54 -12.12 18.02 7.51
CA SER A 54 -13.04 18.09 8.65
C SER A 54 -14.27 17.20 8.46
N PHE A 55 -14.81 17.14 7.24
CA PHE A 55 -15.92 16.25 6.91
C PHE A 55 -15.47 14.78 6.99
N LEU A 56 -14.33 14.43 6.39
CA LEU A 56 -13.82 13.05 6.39
C LEU A 56 -13.57 12.54 7.82
N ARG A 57 -12.94 13.36 8.67
CA ARG A 57 -12.74 13.03 10.09
C ARG A 57 -14.06 12.86 10.84
N ALA A 58 -15.05 13.71 10.57
CA ALA A 58 -16.39 13.57 11.16
C ALA A 58 -17.12 12.30 10.70
N GLN A 59 -16.73 11.70 9.57
CA GLN A 59 -17.25 10.41 9.11
C GLN A 59 -16.42 9.22 9.59
N GLY A 60 -15.43 9.43 10.46
CA GLY A 60 -14.61 8.36 11.04
C GLY A 60 -13.44 7.92 10.18
N PHE A 61 -13.05 8.69 9.16
CA PHE A 61 -11.81 8.45 8.44
C PHE A 61 -10.64 9.13 9.15
N ASP A 62 -9.57 8.37 9.38
CA ASP A 62 -8.29 8.97 9.68
C ASP A 62 -7.71 9.66 8.43
N LEU A 63 -6.93 10.72 8.66
CA LEU A 63 -6.14 11.38 7.61
C LEU A 63 -4.69 11.45 8.05
N LEU A 64 -3.81 10.77 7.30
CA LEU A 64 -2.38 10.64 7.63
C LEU A 64 -1.51 11.09 6.45
N ARG A 65 -0.56 11.97 6.70
CA ARG A 65 0.50 12.29 5.72
C ARG A 65 1.65 11.31 5.88
N VAL A 66 2.11 10.74 4.78
CA VAL A 66 3.05 9.61 4.78
C VAL A 66 4.10 9.75 3.67
N ASP A 67 5.29 9.21 3.91
CA ASP A 67 6.46 9.37 3.04
C ASP A 67 6.49 8.34 1.89
N ARG A 68 5.32 7.97 1.36
CA ARG A 68 5.21 7.16 0.13
C ARG A 68 5.02 8.03 -1.10
N GLY A 69 5.48 7.51 -2.24
CA GLY A 69 5.13 8.05 -3.55
C GLY A 69 3.61 8.08 -3.78
N GLY A 70 3.18 8.91 -4.74
CA GLY A 70 1.77 8.97 -5.15
C GLY A 70 0.96 10.08 -4.47
N GLN A 71 -0.29 10.18 -4.91
CA GLN A 71 -1.32 11.09 -4.40
C GLN A 71 -2.03 10.49 -3.18
N ALA A 72 -3.16 11.07 -2.78
CA ALA A 72 -4.02 10.49 -1.76
C ALA A 72 -4.52 9.08 -2.15
N THR A 73 -4.69 8.20 -1.17
CA THR A 73 -5.37 6.91 -1.37
C THR A 73 -6.20 6.57 -0.13
N LEU A 74 -7.30 5.84 -0.35
CA LEU A 74 -8.16 5.34 0.71
C LEU A 74 -7.81 3.88 1.01
N HIS A 75 -7.66 3.57 2.30
CA HIS A 75 -7.63 2.21 2.81
C HIS A 75 -8.82 1.95 3.72
N ALA A 76 -9.36 0.74 3.67
CA ALA A 76 -10.53 0.34 4.43
C ALA A 76 -10.53 -1.18 4.64
N PRO A 77 -11.35 -1.68 5.59
CA PRO A 77 -11.51 -3.12 5.81
C PRO A 77 -11.93 -3.85 4.53
N GLY A 78 -11.42 -5.07 4.34
CA GLY A 78 -11.55 -5.84 3.09
C GLY A 78 -10.46 -5.57 2.06
N GLN A 79 -9.58 -4.58 2.29
CA GLN A 79 -8.39 -4.36 1.48
C GLN A 79 -7.14 -4.91 2.17
N LEU A 80 -6.51 -5.91 1.56
CA LEU A 80 -5.18 -6.36 1.97
C LEU A 80 -4.11 -5.33 1.60
N VAL A 81 -3.42 -4.79 2.61
CA VAL A 81 -2.29 -3.87 2.46
C VAL A 81 -1.01 -4.62 2.79
N ILE A 82 0.02 -4.44 1.96
CA ILE A 82 1.33 -5.10 2.12
C ILE A 82 2.43 -4.05 2.18
N PHE A 83 3.23 -4.09 3.24
CA PHE A 83 4.48 -3.34 3.41
C PHE A 83 5.67 -4.30 3.34
N PRO A 84 6.33 -4.41 2.17
CA PRO A 84 7.58 -5.12 2.07
C PRO A 84 8.70 -4.22 2.60
N ALA A 85 9.02 -4.36 3.89
CA ALA A 85 10.03 -3.58 4.60
C ALA A 85 11.45 -4.10 4.30
N LEU A 86 11.79 -4.25 3.02
CA LEU A 86 13.00 -4.93 2.56
C LEU A 86 14.08 -3.94 2.12
N ASP A 87 15.35 -4.36 2.22
CA ASP A 87 16.44 -3.64 1.56
C ASP A 87 16.37 -3.93 0.05
N VAL A 88 16.07 -2.89 -0.71
CA VAL A 88 15.94 -2.94 -2.17
C VAL A 88 17.07 -2.19 -2.89
N SER A 89 18.13 -1.82 -2.17
CA SER A 89 19.29 -1.11 -2.75
C SER A 89 19.94 -1.89 -3.89
N SER A 90 19.95 -3.22 -3.81
CA SER A 90 20.51 -4.11 -4.84
C SER A 90 19.66 -4.21 -6.11
N TRP A 91 18.43 -3.68 -6.12
CA TRP A 91 17.53 -3.70 -7.28
C TRP A 91 17.82 -2.59 -8.29
N GLY A 92 18.84 -1.76 -8.01
CA GLY A 92 19.33 -0.70 -8.89
C GLY A 92 18.44 0.54 -8.89
N ALA A 93 17.15 0.40 -9.22
CA ALA A 93 16.21 1.52 -9.29
C ALA A 93 14.88 1.19 -8.60
N ALA A 94 14.33 2.18 -7.89
CA ALA A 94 13.00 2.08 -7.27
C ALA A 94 11.90 1.65 -8.27
N ARG A 95 12.03 2.05 -9.54
CA ARG A 95 11.11 1.64 -10.61
C ARG A 95 11.15 0.13 -10.89
N ALA A 96 12.31 -0.51 -10.81
CA ALA A 96 12.43 -1.95 -11.02
C ALA A 96 11.74 -2.71 -9.88
N TRP A 97 11.93 -2.26 -8.65
CA TRP A 97 11.23 -2.79 -7.48
C TRP A 97 9.70 -2.63 -7.59
N ILE A 98 9.21 -1.45 -7.98
CA ILE A 98 7.78 -1.21 -8.20
C ILE A 98 7.25 -2.15 -9.30
N GLY A 99 7.99 -2.31 -10.41
CA GLY A 99 7.62 -3.23 -11.48
C GLY A 99 7.50 -4.68 -11.01
N HIS A 100 8.40 -5.11 -10.12
CA HIS A 100 8.32 -6.43 -9.49
C HIS A 100 7.06 -6.59 -8.63
N LEU A 101 6.74 -5.60 -7.78
CA LEU A 101 5.52 -5.62 -6.96
C LEU A 101 4.23 -5.66 -7.80
N VAL A 102 4.21 -4.92 -8.92
CA VAL A 102 3.11 -4.98 -9.88
C VAL A 102 2.98 -6.38 -10.48
N GLY A 103 4.10 -6.98 -10.92
CA GLY A 103 4.11 -8.33 -11.47
C GLY A 103 3.60 -9.39 -10.48
N VAL A 104 3.99 -9.30 -9.20
CA VAL A 104 3.51 -10.17 -8.13
C VAL A 104 2.00 -10.00 -7.93
N THR A 105 1.51 -8.75 -7.84
CA THR A 105 0.07 -8.46 -7.70
C THR A 105 -0.74 -9.06 -8.86
N GLN A 106 -0.25 -8.92 -10.10
CA GLN A 106 -0.91 -9.51 -11.27
C GLN A 106 -0.88 -11.05 -11.27
N ALA A 107 0.21 -11.66 -10.79
CA ALA A 107 0.29 -13.11 -10.66
C ALA A 107 -0.76 -13.63 -9.66
N CYS A 108 -0.86 -13.01 -8.49
CA CYS A 108 -1.90 -13.34 -7.50
C CYS A 108 -3.31 -13.16 -8.08
N ALA A 109 -3.55 -12.07 -8.81
CA ALA A 109 -4.84 -11.85 -9.46
C ALA A 109 -5.20 -12.97 -10.46
N ARG A 110 -4.24 -13.40 -11.29
CA ARG A 110 -4.45 -14.49 -12.25
C ARG A 110 -4.77 -15.82 -11.57
N GLU A 111 -4.13 -16.12 -10.44
CA GLU A 111 -4.44 -17.31 -9.63
C GLU A 111 -5.89 -17.29 -9.11
N LEU A 112 -6.45 -16.10 -8.89
CA LEU A 112 -7.85 -15.90 -8.51
C LEU A 112 -8.80 -15.80 -9.72
N GLY A 113 -8.33 -16.09 -10.93
CA GLY A 113 -9.12 -16.00 -12.16
C GLY A 113 -9.46 -14.56 -12.58
N GLN A 114 -8.70 -13.57 -12.10
CA GLN A 114 -8.90 -12.16 -12.41
C GLN A 114 -7.81 -11.64 -13.34
N GLU A 115 -8.18 -10.74 -14.26
CA GLU A 115 -7.23 -10.03 -15.13
C GLU A 115 -7.15 -8.56 -14.74
N PHE A 116 -5.92 -8.03 -14.70
CA PHE A 116 -5.63 -6.65 -14.33
C PHE A 116 -4.70 -6.01 -15.36
N ALA A 117 -5.02 -4.78 -15.78
CA ALA A 117 -4.11 -3.94 -16.54
C ALA A 117 -3.15 -3.18 -15.61
N VAL A 118 -1.97 -2.83 -16.12
CA VAL A 118 -1.02 -1.96 -15.41
C VAL A 118 -1.14 -0.56 -15.97
N GLU A 119 -1.46 0.41 -15.12
CA GLU A 119 -1.44 1.82 -15.49
C GLU A 119 -0.80 2.66 -14.38
N ALA A 120 0.04 3.63 -14.78
CA ALA A 120 0.65 4.62 -13.89
C ALA A 120 1.34 4.06 -12.63
N GLY A 121 1.86 2.83 -12.68
CA GLY A 121 2.54 2.20 -11.54
C GLY A 121 1.63 1.48 -10.54
N GLY A 122 0.34 1.30 -10.88
CA GLY A 122 -0.61 0.43 -10.18
C GLY A 122 -1.20 -0.64 -11.10
N ALA A 123 -1.86 -1.64 -10.50
CA ALA A 123 -2.64 -2.65 -11.22
C ALA A 123 -4.14 -2.40 -11.00
N TRP A 124 -4.92 -2.41 -12.07
CA TRP A 124 -6.36 -2.10 -12.06
C TRP A 124 -7.14 -3.28 -12.63
N PRO A 125 -8.22 -3.72 -11.96
CA PRO A 125 -9.03 -4.82 -12.46
C PRO A 125 -9.66 -4.44 -13.80
N LEU A 126 -9.61 -5.36 -14.76
CA LEU A 126 -10.32 -5.23 -16.02
C LEU A 126 -11.79 -5.61 -15.80
N PHE A 127 -12.61 -4.63 -15.45
CA PHE A 127 -14.06 -4.81 -15.49
C PHE A 127 -14.51 -4.86 -16.97
N ARG A 128 -15.07 -5.99 -17.39
CA ARG A 128 -15.90 -6.08 -18.60
C ARG A 128 -17.36 -5.90 -18.23
#